data_AF-A0A9D8UV60-F1
#
_entry.id   AF-A0A9D8UV60-F1
#
_cell.length_a   1.000
_cell.length_b   1.000
_cell.length_c   1.000
_cell.angle_alpha   90.00
_cell.angle_beta   90.00
_cell.angle_gamma   90.00
#
_symmetry.space_group_name_H-M   'P 1'
#
loop_
_entity.id
_entity.type
_entity.pdbx_description
1 polymer ?
#
loop_
_entity_poly.entity_id
_entity_poly.type
_entity_poly.pdbx_seq_one_letter_code
_entity_poly.pdbx_strand_id
1 'polypeptide(L)'
;MITGFVKRRTDGSPVWLYKKKSKAKSSRVRDARWGDFLRIEETGDDGWAQIRWGKARYFIPVDDVATQRPLEVIFLDVGQGDGCIVISPETSNDPAAPEAERERVMVIDAGVSDNMYNFIKWRFGKLKTAFRFHAAIATHPDADHYRGFQKIFSHKNVAFDRVYHNGIMERTGDDPLGPSDAGGRYLTDIVATDADIRALYDDPAVRGRKWYPKLMHTAMTSGRVGAIEMLSASHGEMHGGRSWMPGFAPDSGREAAIEVLGPVPEPDANGNARLRWFGDFIGSQARNVGKTKNGHSVILRLTMGAFNLLFGGDLNSPAEDYLVRHYGGIGANEPLANAVAQAKTRLSADMMKSCHHGSNDVTDEFLEAVHPFAYVVSSGDEESHAHPRPDLLGRLGKKGRSEAPLILCTEILRSTREKGREEDFRKLRKLNDTIDDPTASDDDKKEAKAKRKRLIDFIKKRNVGVYGSVTVRTDGDFMEISFMLEKPRGAQRWQRYGFQQDSHGDWVSADGDGGH
;
A
#
# COMPACT_ATOMS: atom_id res chain seq x y z
N MET A 1 -6.38 11.60 29.72
CA MET A 1 -6.79 10.47 28.85
C MET A 1 -5.54 9.68 28.57
N ILE A 2 -5.54 8.39 28.87
CA ILE A 2 -4.38 7.53 28.66
C ILE A 2 -4.59 6.84 27.32
N THR A 3 -3.57 6.87 26.47
CA THR A 3 -3.53 6.11 25.22
C THR A 3 -2.94 4.73 25.51
N GLY A 4 -3.58 3.70 24.99
CA GLY A 4 -3.05 2.33 25.03
C GLY A 4 -3.41 1.58 23.76
N PHE A 5 -2.90 0.36 23.65
CA PHE A 5 -3.12 -0.52 22.51
C PHE A 5 -3.50 -1.90 23.00
N VAL A 6 -4.16 -2.68 22.15
CA VAL A 6 -4.44 -4.09 22.46
C VAL A 6 -3.12 -4.86 22.44
N LYS A 7 -2.80 -5.54 23.55
CA LYS A 7 -1.62 -6.38 23.68
C LYS A 7 -1.79 -7.70 22.91
N ARG A 8 -0.70 -8.23 22.35
CA ARG A 8 -0.65 -9.61 21.86
C ARG A 8 -0.62 -10.58 23.04
N ARG A 9 -1.41 -11.65 22.98
CA ARG A 9 -1.27 -12.77 23.91
C ARG A 9 -0.32 -13.81 23.33
N THR A 10 0.59 -14.30 24.17
CA THR A 10 1.60 -15.29 23.78
C THR A 10 1.01 -16.66 23.47
N ASP A 11 -0.20 -16.94 23.97
CA ASP A 11 -0.94 -18.18 23.70
C ASP A 11 -1.78 -18.14 22.41
N GLY A 12 -1.66 -17.08 21.61
CA GLY A 12 -2.43 -16.87 20.38
C GLY A 12 -3.92 -16.58 20.60
N SER A 13 -4.40 -16.55 21.86
CA SER A 13 -5.83 -16.39 22.13
C SER A 13 -6.32 -14.97 21.81
N PRO A 14 -7.55 -14.82 21.27
CA PRO A 14 -8.09 -13.51 20.92
C PRO A 14 -8.35 -12.66 22.17
N VAL A 15 -8.05 -11.36 22.06
CA VAL A 15 -8.41 -10.36 23.06
C VAL A 15 -9.84 -9.88 22.82
N TRP A 16 -10.63 -9.81 23.89
CA TRP A 16 -12.03 -9.41 23.82
C TRP A 16 -12.27 -8.08 24.53
N LEU A 17 -13.16 -7.27 23.95
CA LEU A 17 -13.84 -6.19 24.65
C LEU A 17 -15.15 -6.69 25.24
N TYR A 18 -15.46 -6.19 26.44
CA TYR A 18 -16.56 -6.66 27.25
C TYR A 18 -17.59 -5.56 27.53
N LYS A 19 -18.88 -5.92 27.62
CA LYS A 19 -19.96 -4.97 27.99
C LYS A 19 -19.99 -4.63 29.48
N LYS A 20 -19.39 -5.49 30.31
CA LYS A 20 -19.27 -5.37 31.77
C LYS A 20 -17.94 -5.97 32.20
N LYS A 21 -17.45 -5.61 33.39
CA LYS A 21 -16.20 -6.12 33.99
C LYS A 21 -16.28 -7.61 34.35
N SER A 22 -16.31 -8.49 33.34
CA SER A 22 -16.45 -9.93 33.50
C SER A 22 -15.94 -10.68 32.26
N LYS A 23 -15.04 -11.65 32.47
CA LYS A 23 -14.47 -12.49 31.39
C LYS A 23 -15.45 -13.55 30.83
N ALA A 24 -16.68 -13.64 31.38
CA ALA A 24 -17.70 -14.58 30.94
C ALA A 24 -18.02 -14.43 29.45
N LYS A 25 -18.26 -15.55 28.75
CA LYS A 25 -18.56 -15.56 27.31
C LYS A 25 -19.75 -14.66 26.94
N SER A 26 -20.77 -14.60 27.80
CA SER A 26 -21.96 -13.73 27.64
C SER A 26 -21.67 -12.23 27.74
N SER A 27 -20.49 -11.86 28.23
CA SER A 27 -20.02 -10.47 28.35
C SER A 27 -19.15 -10.02 27.17
N ARG A 28 -18.62 -10.96 26.37
CA ARG A 28 -17.78 -10.66 25.20
C ARG A 28 -18.63 -9.99 24.11
N VAL A 29 -18.14 -8.86 23.58
CA VAL A 29 -18.87 -8.08 22.57
C VAL A 29 -18.09 -7.97 21.27
N ARG A 30 -16.77 -7.78 21.36
CA ARG A 30 -15.93 -7.52 20.19
C ARG A 30 -14.57 -8.18 20.34
N ASP A 31 -14.17 -8.87 19.29
CA ASP A 31 -12.81 -9.36 19.09
C ASP A 31 -11.92 -8.17 18.66
N ALA A 32 -10.94 -7.82 19.50
CA ALA A 32 -10.01 -6.72 19.28
C ALA A 32 -8.67 -7.28 18.78
N ARG A 33 -8.03 -6.61 17.83
CA ARG A 33 -6.78 -7.10 17.24
C ARG A 33 -5.58 -6.48 17.93
N TRP A 34 -4.45 -7.19 17.92
CA TRP A 34 -3.17 -6.67 18.37
C TRP A 34 -2.89 -5.30 17.75
N GLY A 35 -2.47 -4.34 18.58
CA GLY A 35 -2.16 -2.98 18.14
C GLY A 35 -3.38 -2.08 17.89
N ASP A 36 -4.62 -2.58 18.03
CA ASP A 36 -5.79 -1.71 17.89
C ASP A 36 -5.76 -0.63 19.00
N PHE A 37 -6.02 0.61 18.61
CA PHE A 37 -5.99 1.77 19.49
C PHE A 37 -7.09 1.73 20.57
N LEU A 38 -6.71 1.95 21.83
CA LEU A 38 -7.59 2.02 22.98
C LEU A 38 -7.61 3.44 23.54
N ARG A 39 -8.79 4.08 23.45
CA ARG A 39 -9.04 5.34 24.17
C ARG A 39 -9.46 5.03 25.60
N ILE A 40 -8.50 4.95 26.51
CA ILE A 40 -8.74 4.63 27.92
C ILE A 40 -9.29 5.90 28.61
N GLU A 41 -10.49 5.78 29.17
CA GLU A 41 -11.14 6.83 29.94
C GLU A 41 -10.78 6.72 31.43
N GLU A 42 -10.70 5.48 31.94
CA GLU A 42 -10.42 5.17 33.34
C GLU A 42 -9.76 3.79 33.45
N THR A 43 -8.81 3.64 34.36
CA THR A 43 -8.24 2.35 34.77
C THR A 43 -8.58 2.15 36.24
N GLY A 44 -9.33 1.09 36.55
CA GLY A 44 -9.70 0.79 37.94
C GLY A 44 -8.71 -0.16 38.62
N ASP A 45 -8.63 -0.06 39.94
CA ASP A 45 -7.84 -0.97 40.79
C ASP A 45 -8.34 -2.43 40.76
N ASP A 46 -9.52 -2.65 40.15
CA ASP A 46 -10.12 -3.96 39.94
C ASP A 46 -9.58 -4.72 38.72
N GLY A 47 -8.51 -4.22 38.10
CA GLY A 47 -7.83 -4.86 36.96
C GLY A 47 -8.55 -4.67 35.61
N TRP A 48 -9.49 -3.74 35.53
CA TRP A 48 -10.23 -3.40 34.30
C TRP A 48 -10.00 -1.95 33.88
N ALA A 49 -9.74 -1.77 32.59
CA ALA A 49 -9.78 -0.46 31.94
C ALA A 49 -11.13 -0.25 31.26
N GLN A 50 -11.75 0.91 31.49
CA GLN A 50 -12.88 1.39 30.70
C GLN A 50 -12.37 2.17 29.50
N ILE A 51 -12.79 1.75 28.31
CA ILE A 51 -12.39 2.35 27.05
C ILE A 51 -13.59 2.93 26.30
N ARG A 52 -13.33 3.95 25.48
CA ARG A 52 -14.28 4.44 24.48
C ARG A 52 -13.91 3.96 23.08
N TRP A 53 -14.80 3.21 22.46
CA TRP A 53 -14.65 2.75 21.07
C TRP A 53 -15.76 3.35 20.20
N GLY A 54 -15.41 4.37 19.41
CA GLY A 54 -16.38 5.16 18.67
C GLY A 54 -17.34 5.91 19.61
N LYS A 55 -18.62 5.54 19.61
CA LYS A 55 -19.64 6.10 20.51
C LYS A 55 -19.95 5.24 21.73
N ALA A 56 -19.45 3.99 21.75
CA ALA A 56 -19.75 3.03 22.80
C ALA A 56 -18.61 2.98 23.83
N ARG A 57 -18.95 2.51 25.03
CA ARG A 57 -17.99 2.18 26.09
C ARG A 57 -17.91 0.68 26.27
N TYR A 58 -16.70 0.20 26.50
CA TYR A 58 -16.41 -1.21 26.76
C TYR A 58 -15.38 -1.33 27.88
N PHE A 59 -15.21 -2.55 28.38
CA PHE A 59 -14.18 -2.90 29.34
C PHE A 59 -13.17 -3.86 28.71
N ILE A 60 -11.91 -3.74 29.10
CA ILE A 60 -10.81 -4.64 28.74
C ILE A 60 -9.97 -4.92 30.00
N PRO A 61 -9.47 -6.14 30.21
CA PRO A 61 -8.51 -6.39 31.29
C PRO A 61 -7.26 -5.52 31.11
N VAL A 62 -6.73 -4.97 32.19
CA VAL A 62 -5.52 -4.13 32.15
C VAL A 62 -4.33 -4.93 31.59
N ASP A 63 -4.24 -6.23 31.88
CA ASP A 63 -3.19 -7.12 31.35
C ASP A 63 -3.20 -7.27 29.83
N ASP A 64 -4.34 -6.98 29.18
CA ASP A 64 -4.51 -7.01 27.73
C ASP A 64 -4.23 -5.63 27.08
N VAL A 65 -3.75 -4.66 27.85
CA VAL A 65 -3.36 -3.32 27.38
C VAL A 65 -1.84 -3.23 27.27
N ALA A 66 -1.37 -2.76 26.12
CA ALA A 66 0.02 -2.42 25.86
C ALA A 66 0.19 -0.90 25.75
N THR A 67 1.39 -0.41 26.04
CA THR A 67 1.78 0.99 25.87
C THR A 67 2.38 1.28 24.49
N GLN A 68 2.89 0.26 23.82
CA GLN A 68 3.43 0.32 22.46
C GLN A 68 2.49 -0.37 21.48
N ARG A 69 2.60 0.02 20.21
CA ARG A 69 1.89 -0.61 19.09
C ARG A 69 2.88 -1.34 18.19
N PRO A 70 2.45 -2.41 17.49
CA PRO A 70 3.23 -2.95 16.40
C PRO A 70 3.27 -1.96 15.23
N LEU A 71 4.27 -2.12 14.37
CA LEU A 71 4.20 -1.64 13.00
C LEU A 71 2.94 -2.22 12.34
N GLU A 72 2.19 -1.40 11.63
CA GLU A 72 0.96 -1.81 10.94
C GLU A 72 1.04 -1.47 9.46
N VAL A 73 0.93 -2.47 8.59
CA VAL A 73 0.84 -2.31 7.13
C VAL A 73 -0.52 -2.80 6.68
N ILE A 74 -1.27 -1.96 5.96
CA ILE A 74 -2.64 -2.24 5.52
C ILE A 74 -2.69 -2.16 4.01
N PHE A 75 -2.67 -3.30 3.35
CA PHE A 75 -2.96 -3.39 1.92
C PHE A 75 -4.47 -3.33 1.73
N LEU A 76 -4.93 -2.40 0.91
CA LEU A 76 -6.33 -2.14 0.67
C LEU A 76 -6.70 -2.57 -0.74
N ASP A 77 -7.82 -3.25 -0.84
CA ASP A 77 -8.57 -3.34 -2.07
C ASP A 77 -9.09 -1.95 -2.50
N VAL A 78 -8.38 -1.35 -3.42
CA VAL A 78 -8.72 -0.05 -4.00
C VAL A 78 -9.53 -0.16 -5.29
N GLY A 79 -10.03 -1.36 -5.60
CA GLY A 79 -10.46 -1.74 -6.93
C GLY A 79 -9.24 -2.10 -7.77
N GLN A 80 -9.21 -1.64 -9.02
CA GLN A 80 -8.03 -1.77 -9.86
C GLN A 80 -6.90 -0.85 -9.33
N GLY A 81 -5.70 -1.41 -9.24
CA GLY A 81 -4.51 -0.71 -8.76
C GLY A 81 -3.96 -1.15 -7.41
N ASP A 82 -3.11 -0.29 -6.85
CA ASP A 82 -2.49 -0.45 -5.54
C ASP A 82 -2.94 0.60 -4.54
N GLY A 83 -3.02 0.20 -3.27
CA GLY A 83 -3.15 1.14 -2.17
C GLY A 83 -2.77 0.52 -0.84
N CYS A 84 -1.85 1.15 -0.14
CA CYS A 84 -1.35 0.69 1.13
C CYS A 84 -1.22 1.84 2.13
N ILE A 85 -1.41 1.55 3.43
CA ILE A 85 -1.10 2.45 4.53
C ILE A 85 -0.07 1.79 5.43
N VAL A 86 1.00 2.50 5.75
CA VAL A 86 2.01 2.09 6.72
C VAL A 86 1.93 2.99 7.93
N ILE A 87 1.89 2.41 9.13
CA ILE A 87 1.93 3.13 10.39
C ILE A 87 3.07 2.58 11.22
N SER A 88 4.04 3.45 11.54
CA SER A 88 5.22 3.12 12.33
C SER A 88 4.87 2.76 13.80
N PRO A 89 5.74 2.04 14.54
CA PRO A 89 5.44 1.53 15.88
C PRO A 89 5.42 2.61 16.97
N GLU A 90 5.97 3.79 16.70
CA GLU A 90 5.98 4.91 17.63
C GLU A 90 4.57 5.46 17.89
N THR A 91 4.38 6.07 19.06
CA THR A 91 3.03 6.37 19.58
C THR A 91 2.71 7.85 19.73
N SER A 92 3.71 8.74 19.68
CA SER A 92 3.46 10.17 19.86
C SER A 92 2.93 10.79 18.57
N ASN A 93 1.78 11.45 18.66
CA ASN A 93 1.26 12.30 17.59
C ASN A 93 1.54 13.79 17.82
N ASP A 94 2.32 14.12 18.86
CA ASP A 94 2.75 15.48 19.15
C ASP A 94 3.91 15.88 18.20
N PRO A 95 3.73 16.89 17.35
CA PRO A 95 4.80 17.41 16.51
C PRO A 95 6.02 17.91 17.30
N ALA A 96 5.87 18.24 18.59
CA ALA A 96 6.97 18.67 19.46
C ALA A 96 7.75 17.51 20.11
N ALA A 97 7.25 16.27 20.06
CA ALA A 97 7.97 15.11 20.60
C ALA A 97 9.26 14.84 19.79
N PRO A 98 10.30 14.21 20.40
CA PRO A 98 11.52 13.81 19.69
C PRO A 98 11.21 13.02 18.41
N GLU A 99 11.98 13.21 17.34
CA GLU A 99 11.72 12.58 16.03
C GLU A 99 11.51 11.07 16.15
N ALA A 100 12.37 10.39 16.91
CA ALA A 100 12.35 8.95 17.17
C ALA A 100 11.13 8.46 17.98
N GLU A 101 10.32 9.35 18.56
CA GLU A 101 9.10 9.01 19.31
C GLU A 101 7.82 9.34 18.53
N ARG A 102 7.94 10.07 17.41
CA ARG A 102 6.78 10.52 16.62
C ARG A 102 6.28 9.41 15.71
N GLU A 103 4.98 9.10 15.79
CA GLU A 103 4.26 8.21 14.87
C GLU A 103 4.34 8.76 13.44
N ARG A 104 4.55 7.87 12.47
CA ARG A 104 4.59 8.17 11.04
C ARG A 104 3.52 7.36 10.34
N VAL A 105 2.56 8.06 9.76
CA VAL A 105 1.51 7.46 8.92
C VAL A 105 1.79 7.84 7.47
N MET A 106 1.94 6.83 6.63
CA MET A 106 2.27 6.96 5.22
C MET A 106 1.21 6.29 4.35
N VAL A 107 0.97 6.84 3.17
CA VAL A 107 0.08 6.27 2.16
C VAL A 107 0.90 5.97 0.91
N ILE A 108 1.00 4.70 0.53
CA ILE A 108 1.71 4.24 -0.68
C ILE A 108 0.64 3.84 -1.69
N ASP A 109 0.53 4.63 -2.75
CA ASP A 109 -0.53 4.55 -3.75
C ASP A 109 -1.95 4.66 -3.15
N ALA A 110 -2.94 4.91 -4.00
CA ALA A 110 -4.30 5.24 -3.59
C ALA A 110 -5.38 4.69 -4.53
N GLY A 111 -5.03 3.85 -5.50
CA GLY A 111 -5.97 3.27 -6.44
C GLY A 111 -6.44 4.23 -7.53
N VAL A 112 -7.31 3.71 -8.40
CA VAL A 112 -7.97 4.50 -9.46
C VAL A 112 -9.11 5.39 -8.95
N SER A 113 -9.62 5.14 -7.73
CA SER A 113 -10.91 5.68 -7.26
C SER A 113 -10.89 6.17 -5.80
N ASP A 114 -12.06 6.31 -5.17
CA ASP A 114 -12.19 6.92 -3.84
C ASP A 114 -11.93 5.93 -2.69
N ASN A 115 -11.52 4.70 -2.98
CA ASN A 115 -11.46 3.63 -1.98
C ASN A 115 -10.52 3.99 -0.83
N MET A 116 -9.29 4.40 -1.15
CA MET A 116 -8.31 4.88 -0.16
C MET A 116 -8.85 6.07 0.65
N TYR A 117 -9.43 7.08 -0.01
CA TYR A 117 -10.00 8.25 0.67
C TYR A 117 -11.09 7.87 1.69
N ASN A 118 -12.00 6.99 1.30
CA ASN A 118 -13.09 6.53 2.17
C ASN A 118 -12.56 5.69 3.33
N PHE A 119 -11.54 4.85 3.11
CA PHE A 119 -10.85 4.11 4.16
C PHE A 119 -10.20 5.06 5.17
N ILE A 120 -9.40 6.03 4.69
CA ILE A 120 -8.77 7.05 5.53
C ILE A 120 -9.83 7.79 6.35
N LYS A 121 -10.93 8.21 5.71
CA LYS A 121 -12.04 8.85 6.41
C LYS A 121 -12.61 7.94 7.49
N TRP A 122 -12.83 6.66 7.22
CA TRP A 122 -13.33 5.74 8.23
C TRP A 122 -12.34 5.54 9.40
N ARG A 123 -11.05 5.30 9.08
CA ARG A 123 -10.00 4.95 10.04
C ARG A 123 -9.56 6.12 10.91
N PHE A 124 -9.45 7.32 10.35
CA PHE A 124 -8.93 8.52 11.01
C PHE A 124 -10.07 9.50 11.40
N GLY A 125 -11.09 8.98 12.09
CA GLY A 125 -12.08 9.81 12.79
C GLY A 125 -13.00 10.64 11.88
N LYS A 126 -13.28 10.16 10.66
CA LYS A 126 -14.05 10.89 9.62
C LYS A 126 -13.39 12.17 9.12
N LEU A 127 -12.09 12.33 9.37
CA LEU A 127 -11.33 13.56 9.05
C LEU A 127 -12.03 14.81 9.60
N LYS A 128 -12.65 14.69 10.78
CA LYS A 128 -13.35 15.81 11.44
C LYS A 128 -12.37 16.87 11.93
N THR A 129 -11.18 16.44 12.32
CA THR A 129 -10.04 17.26 12.72
C THR A 129 -8.96 17.17 11.66
N ALA A 130 -8.05 18.15 11.64
CA ALA A 130 -6.87 18.09 10.81
C ALA A 130 -6.05 16.82 11.15
N PHE A 131 -5.55 16.16 10.12
CA PHE A 131 -4.64 15.03 10.22
C PHE A 131 -3.48 15.27 9.25
N ARG A 132 -2.26 15.13 9.76
CA ARG A 132 -1.01 15.31 9.02
C ARG A 132 -0.35 13.95 8.86
N PHE A 133 -0.30 13.48 7.63
CA PHE A 133 0.44 12.29 7.24
C PHE A 133 1.91 12.65 7.05
N HIS A 134 2.79 11.70 7.30
CA HIS A 134 4.21 11.89 7.04
C HIS A 134 4.47 11.98 5.54
N ALA A 135 3.97 11.00 4.77
CA ALA A 135 4.20 10.95 3.34
C ALA A 135 3.03 10.36 2.56
N ALA A 136 2.81 10.88 1.35
CA ALA A 136 2.15 10.14 0.29
C ALA A 136 3.22 9.74 -0.74
N ILE A 137 3.21 8.49 -1.18
CA ILE A 137 4.13 7.97 -2.18
C ILE A 137 3.29 7.54 -3.38
N ALA A 138 3.48 8.20 -4.52
CA ALA A 138 2.94 7.77 -5.80
C ALA A 138 4.05 7.01 -6.54
N THR A 139 3.98 5.68 -6.55
CA THR A 139 5.10 4.83 -7.00
C THR A 139 5.46 5.10 -8.46
N HIS A 140 4.47 5.35 -9.32
CA HIS A 140 4.66 5.74 -10.70
C HIS A 140 3.39 6.43 -11.28
N PRO A 141 3.46 7.05 -12.48
CA PRO A 141 2.37 7.87 -13.00
C PRO A 141 1.22 7.12 -13.68
N ASP A 142 0.82 5.94 -13.21
CA ASP A 142 -0.38 5.24 -13.72
C ASP A 142 -1.60 5.42 -12.79
N ALA A 143 -2.77 5.62 -13.41
CA ALA A 143 -3.94 6.22 -12.75
C ALA A 143 -4.48 5.37 -11.61
N ASP A 144 -4.31 4.08 -11.71
CA ASP A 144 -4.55 3.03 -10.74
C ASP A 144 -3.63 3.04 -9.53
N HIS A 145 -2.54 3.79 -9.57
CA HIS A 145 -1.70 4.05 -8.41
C HIS A 145 -2.01 5.39 -7.78
N TYR A 146 -2.13 6.47 -8.57
CA TYR A 146 -2.17 7.82 -7.98
C TYR A 146 -3.56 8.45 -7.87
N ARG A 147 -4.55 8.05 -8.69
CA ARG A 147 -5.74 8.89 -8.91
C ARG A 147 -6.58 9.09 -7.66
N GLY A 148 -6.62 8.10 -6.77
CA GLY A 148 -7.30 8.18 -5.48
C GLY A 148 -6.77 9.29 -4.57
N PHE A 149 -5.52 9.73 -4.76
CA PHE A 149 -4.96 10.87 -4.03
C PHE A 149 -5.68 12.18 -4.34
N GLN A 150 -6.35 12.32 -5.49
CA GLN A 150 -6.98 13.59 -5.87
C GLN A 150 -7.94 14.11 -4.81
N LYS A 151 -8.80 13.24 -4.25
CA LYS A 151 -9.73 13.65 -3.18
C LYS A 151 -9.03 13.85 -1.84
N ILE A 152 -7.94 13.13 -1.61
CA ILE A 152 -7.14 13.21 -0.39
C ILE A 152 -6.43 14.57 -0.34
N PHE A 153 -5.70 14.95 -1.39
CA PHE A 153 -5.01 16.26 -1.48
C PHE A 153 -5.99 17.45 -1.50
N SER A 154 -7.18 17.30 -2.07
CA SER A 154 -8.21 18.35 -2.02
C SER A 154 -8.92 18.47 -0.67
N HIS A 155 -8.77 17.53 0.27
CA HIS A 155 -9.51 17.55 1.52
C HIS A 155 -8.92 18.52 2.55
N LYS A 156 -9.67 19.55 2.94
CA LYS A 156 -9.20 20.65 3.82
C LYS A 156 -8.54 20.25 5.15
N ASN A 157 -8.89 19.07 5.69
CA ASN A 157 -8.35 18.56 6.95
C ASN A 157 -7.25 17.50 6.76
N VAL A 158 -6.76 17.31 5.54
CA VAL A 158 -5.65 16.38 5.25
C VAL A 158 -4.45 17.19 4.81
N ALA A 159 -3.31 16.91 5.45
CA ALA A 159 -2.01 17.46 5.13
C ALA A 159 -0.97 16.36 5.02
N PHE A 160 0.10 16.61 4.28
CA PHE A 160 1.27 15.74 4.15
C PHE A 160 2.54 16.54 4.41
N ASP A 161 3.52 15.95 5.09
CA ASP A 161 4.83 16.59 5.20
C ASP A 161 5.57 16.53 3.86
N ARG A 162 5.47 15.39 3.17
CA ARG A 162 6.06 15.21 1.83
C ARG A 162 5.16 14.40 0.90
N VAL A 163 5.33 14.62 -0.40
CA VAL A 163 4.83 13.72 -1.45
C VAL A 163 6.04 13.21 -2.23
N TYR A 164 6.18 11.90 -2.33
CA TYR A 164 7.24 11.25 -3.08
C TYR A 164 6.72 10.70 -4.41
N HIS A 165 7.57 10.76 -5.43
CA HIS A 165 7.33 10.20 -6.76
C HIS A 165 8.62 9.62 -7.36
N ASN A 166 8.54 9.04 -8.56
CA ASN A 166 9.66 8.35 -9.21
C ASN A 166 10.53 9.21 -10.16
N GLY A 167 10.39 10.54 -10.10
CA GLY A 167 11.09 11.46 -11.00
C GLY A 167 10.49 11.62 -12.41
N ILE A 168 9.54 10.77 -12.83
CA ILE A 168 8.88 10.88 -14.14
C ILE A 168 7.63 11.74 -14.02
N MET A 169 7.53 12.79 -14.85
CA MET A 169 6.36 13.67 -14.91
C MET A 169 5.66 13.53 -16.25
N GLU A 170 4.37 13.14 -16.23
CA GLU A 170 3.59 13.13 -17.47
C GLU A 170 3.41 14.55 -18.03
N ARG A 171 3.45 14.70 -19.35
CA ARG A 171 3.30 15.98 -20.05
C ARG A 171 2.34 15.84 -21.22
N THR A 172 1.76 16.95 -21.69
CA THR A 172 1.11 16.99 -23.00
C THR A 172 2.14 17.03 -24.13
N GLY A 173 1.71 16.71 -25.35
CA GLY A 173 2.57 16.72 -26.54
C GLY A 173 3.19 15.36 -26.86
N ASP A 174 4.20 15.39 -27.74
CA ASP A 174 4.79 14.20 -28.36
C ASP A 174 5.78 13.45 -27.46
N ASP A 175 6.30 14.12 -26.42
CA ASP A 175 7.21 13.54 -25.41
C ASP A 175 6.48 13.39 -24.06
N PRO A 176 5.59 12.38 -23.91
CA PRO A 176 4.68 12.31 -22.77
C PRO A 176 5.37 12.11 -21.43
N LEU A 177 6.64 11.69 -21.40
CA LEU A 177 7.47 11.51 -20.20
C LEU A 177 8.63 12.52 -20.09
N GLY A 178 8.76 13.44 -21.05
CA GLY A 178 9.90 14.36 -21.15
C GLY A 178 10.96 13.96 -22.19
N PRO A 179 11.95 14.83 -22.43
CA PRO A 179 12.96 14.65 -23.46
C PRO A 179 13.87 13.44 -23.19
N SER A 180 14.34 12.86 -24.29
CA SER A 180 15.33 11.78 -24.28
C SER A 180 16.71 12.28 -24.67
N ASP A 181 17.75 11.53 -24.29
CA ASP A 181 19.10 11.77 -24.80
C ASP A 181 19.18 11.58 -26.32
N ALA A 182 20.29 11.99 -26.95
CA ALA A 182 20.46 11.90 -28.39
C ALA A 182 20.32 10.47 -28.94
N GLY A 183 20.64 9.45 -28.12
CA GLY A 183 20.46 8.04 -28.46
C GLY A 183 19.02 7.53 -28.28
N GLY A 184 18.12 8.32 -27.71
CA GLY A 184 16.75 7.91 -27.37
C GLY A 184 16.68 6.79 -26.33
N ARG A 185 17.76 6.56 -25.58
CA ARG A 185 17.93 5.45 -24.64
C ARG A 185 17.52 5.79 -23.22
N TYR A 186 17.59 7.07 -22.86
CA TYR A 186 17.31 7.53 -21.51
C TYR A 186 16.47 8.80 -21.53
N LEU A 187 15.52 8.90 -20.60
CA LEU A 187 14.90 10.14 -20.17
C LEU A 187 15.94 10.98 -19.45
N THR A 188 16.07 12.24 -19.85
CA THR A 188 17.12 13.16 -19.34
C THR A 188 16.59 14.21 -18.38
N ASP A 189 15.29 14.47 -18.41
CA ASP A 189 14.64 15.50 -17.60
C ASP A 189 13.90 14.86 -16.43
N ILE A 190 14.68 14.21 -15.56
CA ILE A 190 14.18 13.71 -14.28
C ILE A 190 13.86 14.91 -13.40
N VAL A 191 12.63 14.94 -12.87
CA VAL A 191 12.21 15.97 -11.94
C VAL A 191 12.55 15.50 -10.53
N ALA A 192 13.59 16.05 -9.91
CA ALA A 192 14.09 15.53 -8.62
C ALA A 192 13.55 16.30 -7.40
N THR A 193 13.36 17.62 -7.53
CA THR A 193 13.07 18.51 -6.39
C THR A 193 11.69 19.16 -6.48
N ASP A 194 11.23 19.69 -5.33
CA ASP A 194 10.00 20.48 -5.25
C ASP A 194 10.05 21.74 -6.13
N ALA A 195 11.24 22.32 -6.32
CA ALA A 195 11.42 23.44 -7.21
C ALA A 195 11.22 23.03 -8.69
N ASP A 196 11.76 21.88 -9.09
CA ASP A 196 11.68 21.38 -10.47
C ASP A 196 10.24 21.08 -10.88
N ILE A 197 9.48 20.38 -10.03
CA ILE A 197 8.07 20.06 -10.33
C ILE A 197 7.22 21.32 -10.36
N ARG A 198 7.49 22.29 -9.47
CA ARG A 198 6.80 23.58 -9.47
C ARG A 198 7.08 24.35 -10.75
N ALA A 199 8.33 24.41 -11.20
CA ALA A 199 8.68 25.06 -12.46
C ALA A 199 8.00 24.38 -13.66
N LEU A 200 8.04 23.04 -13.73
CA LEU A 200 7.46 22.28 -14.85
C LEU A 200 5.94 22.42 -14.91
N TYR A 201 5.27 22.22 -13.77
CA TYR A 201 3.82 22.26 -13.68
C TYR A 201 3.27 23.62 -13.26
N ASP A 202 4.01 24.72 -13.38
CA ASP A 202 3.41 26.07 -13.38
C ASP A 202 2.80 26.39 -14.75
N ASP A 203 3.38 25.84 -15.83
CA ASP A 203 2.91 25.98 -17.20
C ASP A 203 1.61 25.18 -17.45
N PRO A 204 0.46 25.85 -17.71
CA PRO A 204 -0.78 25.18 -18.06
C PRO A 204 -0.69 24.34 -19.35
N ALA A 205 0.20 24.68 -20.29
CA ALA A 205 0.38 23.94 -21.52
C ALA A 205 0.96 22.55 -21.24
N VAL A 206 2.01 22.47 -20.42
CA VAL A 206 2.63 21.20 -19.96
C VAL A 206 1.60 20.32 -19.24
N ARG A 207 0.81 20.89 -18.33
CA ARG A 207 -0.21 20.14 -17.57
C ARG A 207 -1.34 19.62 -18.46
N GLY A 208 -1.89 20.49 -19.29
CA GLY A 208 -3.09 20.24 -20.11
C GLY A 208 -4.25 19.63 -19.33
N ARG A 209 -4.82 18.54 -19.86
CA ARG A 209 -6.00 17.83 -19.30
C ARG A 209 -5.68 16.47 -18.69
N LYS A 210 -4.40 16.10 -18.59
CA LYS A 210 -3.99 14.80 -18.02
C LYS A 210 -4.27 14.77 -16.52
N TRP A 211 -4.54 13.58 -15.99
CA TRP A 211 -4.86 13.40 -14.57
C TRP A 211 -3.64 13.55 -13.66
N TYR A 212 -2.48 13.00 -14.05
CA TYR A 212 -1.27 13.06 -13.22
C TYR A 212 -0.76 14.50 -13.00
N PRO A 213 -0.61 15.35 -14.04
CA PRO A 213 -0.21 16.75 -13.83
C PRO A 213 -1.21 17.52 -12.97
N LYS A 214 -2.52 17.24 -13.15
CA LYS A 214 -3.58 17.85 -12.34
C LYS A 214 -3.47 17.43 -10.87
N LEU A 215 -3.16 16.17 -10.59
CA LEU A 215 -2.95 15.69 -9.23
C LEU A 215 -1.78 16.44 -8.58
N MET A 216 -0.63 16.47 -9.24
CA MET A 216 0.57 17.11 -8.70
C MET A 216 0.36 18.60 -8.50
N HIS A 217 -0.25 19.30 -9.47
CA HIS A 217 -0.65 20.70 -9.31
C HIS A 217 -1.61 20.89 -8.13
N THR A 218 -2.54 19.96 -7.88
CA THR A 218 -3.41 20.01 -6.69
C THR A 218 -2.60 19.90 -5.40
N ALA A 219 -1.64 18.99 -5.32
CA ALA A 219 -0.75 18.86 -4.16
C ALA A 219 0.03 20.16 -3.92
N MET A 220 0.69 20.67 -4.97
CA MET A 220 1.51 21.90 -4.96
C MET A 220 0.76 23.13 -4.47
N THR A 221 -0.49 23.29 -4.89
CA THR A 221 -1.31 24.50 -4.62
C THR A 221 -2.25 24.36 -3.42
N SER A 222 -2.29 23.19 -2.79
CA SER A 222 -3.22 22.90 -1.68
C SER A 222 -2.94 23.71 -0.41
N GLY A 223 -1.71 24.23 -0.26
CA GLY A 223 -1.19 24.83 0.98
C GLY A 223 -1.04 23.84 2.14
N ARG A 224 -1.20 22.53 1.89
CA ARG A 224 -1.25 21.47 2.92
C ARG A 224 -0.29 20.32 2.65
N VAL A 225 0.43 20.36 1.54
CA VAL A 225 1.54 19.46 1.23
C VAL A 225 2.83 20.27 1.39
N GLY A 226 3.82 19.70 2.08
CA GLY A 226 5.17 20.26 2.12
C GLY A 226 5.90 20.04 0.79
N ALA A 227 7.08 19.42 0.83
CA ALA A 227 7.88 19.20 -0.37
C ALA A 227 7.31 18.06 -1.24
N ILE A 228 7.44 18.20 -2.56
CA ILE A 228 7.16 17.15 -3.53
C ILE A 228 8.45 16.77 -4.23
N GLU A 229 8.97 15.58 -3.98
CA GLU A 229 10.35 15.21 -4.35
C GLU A 229 10.43 13.80 -4.94
N MET A 230 11.43 13.56 -5.76
CA MET A 230 11.76 12.21 -6.21
C MET A 230 12.27 11.39 -5.03
N LEU A 231 11.84 10.14 -4.94
CA LEU A 231 12.40 9.14 -4.05
C LEU A 231 12.98 8.01 -4.89
N SER A 232 14.29 7.79 -4.80
CA SER A 232 15.00 6.79 -5.60
C SER A 232 16.23 6.24 -4.88
N ALA A 233 16.95 5.30 -5.50
CA ALA A 233 18.22 4.78 -5.00
C ALA A 233 19.35 5.83 -4.87
N SER A 234 19.11 7.08 -5.30
CA SER A 234 20.05 8.20 -5.19
C SER A 234 19.42 9.51 -4.70
N HIS A 235 18.10 9.55 -4.47
CA HIS A 235 17.35 10.75 -4.06
C HIS A 235 16.62 10.53 -2.73
N GLY A 236 17.24 9.80 -1.81
CA GLY A 236 16.79 9.67 -0.43
C GLY A 236 17.83 10.24 0.54
N GLU A 237 17.68 9.92 1.82
CA GLU A 237 18.71 10.14 2.81
C GLU A 237 19.82 9.11 2.63
N MET A 238 21.03 9.57 2.30
CA MET A 238 22.15 8.67 2.01
C MET A 238 22.87 8.27 3.30
N HIS A 239 22.90 6.96 3.59
CA HIS A 239 23.63 6.40 4.74
C HIS A 239 24.31 5.08 4.35
N GLY A 240 25.62 4.99 4.57
CA GLY A 240 26.41 3.79 4.26
C GLY A 240 26.40 3.39 2.78
N GLY A 241 26.35 4.36 1.85
CA GLY A 241 26.26 4.11 0.41
C GLY A 241 24.89 3.62 -0.07
N ARG A 242 23.87 3.74 0.77
CA ARG A 242 22.49 3.30 0.51
C ARG A 242 21.54 4.48 0.64
N SER A 243 20.47 4.47 -0.14
CA SER A 243 19.41 5.48 -0.07
C SER A 243 18.29 5.00 0.84
N TRP A 244 17.85 5.86 1.75
CA TRP A 244 16.79 5.60 2.70
C TRP A 244 15.68 6.65 2.54
N MET A 245 14.45 6.27 2.87
CA MET A 245 13.39 7.26 2.97
C MET A 245 13.75 8.25 4.08
N PRO A 246 13.71 9.57 3.83
CA PRO A 246 14.10 10.56 4.83
C PRO A 246 13.44 10.35 6.20
N GLY A 247 14.25 10.24 7.25
CA GLY A 247 13.82 9.94 8.61
C GLY A 247 13.68 8.45 8.94
N PHE A 248 14.07 7.55 8.03
CA PHE A 248 14.05 6.09 8.19
C PHE A 248 15.40 5.43 7.85
N ALA A 249 16.50 6.18 7.89
CA ALA A 249 17.83 5.60 7.87
C ALA A 249 18.10 4.79 9.17
N PRO A 250 19.03 3.82 9.18
CA PRO A 250 19.29 2.97 10.35
C PRO A 250 19.75 3.73 11.62
N ASP A 251 20.29 4.93 11.47
CA ASP A 251 20.72 5.83 12.55
C ASP A 251 19.67 6.88 12.94
N SER A 252 18.47 6.83 12.36
CA SER A 252 17.35 7.73 12.69
C SER A 252 16.82 7.61 14.13
N GLY A 253 17.25 6.58 14.86
CA GLY A 253 16.75 6.25 16.20
C GLY A 253 15.38 5.57 16.21
N ARG A 254 14.83 5.24 15.03
CA ARG A 254 13.59 4.47 14.87
C ARG A 254 13.85 2.97 14.86
N GLU A 255 12.85 2.20 15.27
CA GLU A 255 12.88 0.73 15.16
C GLU A 255 12.74 0.25 13.72
N ALA A 256 12.01 0.99 12.89
CA ALA A 256 11.79 0.67 11.49
C ALA A 256 12.72 1.49 10.59
N ALA A 257 13.33 0.83 9.61
CA ALA A 257 14.10 1.45 8.54
C ALA A 257 13.43 1.19 7.18
N ILE A 258 13.52 2.15 6.25
CA ILE A 258 12.91 2.05 4.92
C ILE A 258 13.94 2.41 3.88
N GLU A 259 14.44 1.40 3.19
CA GLU A 259 15.42 1.55 2.13
C GLU A 259 14.73 1.80 0.78
N VAL A 260 15.32 2.66 -0.05
CA VAL A 260 14.83 2.92 -1.41
C VAL A 260 15.70 2.17 -2.41
N LEU A 261 15.09 1.18 -3.07
CA LEU A 261 15.74 0.29 -4.03
C LEU A 261 15.52 0.68 -5.49
N GLY A 262 14.56 1.55 -5.75
CA GLY A 262 14.17 1.94 -7.11
C GLY A 262 13.36 3.24 -7.09
N PRO A 263 13.36 4.03 -8.17
CA PRO A 263 14.16 3.86 -9.39
C PRO A 263 15.66 3.91 -9.13
N VAL A 264 16.46 3.40 -10.07
CA VAL A 264 17.93 3.52 -10.04
C VAL A 264 18.35 4.45 -11.18
N PRO A 265 18.59 5.75 -10.88
CA PRO A 265 19.11 6.67 -11.88
C PRO A 265 20.51 6.29 -12.33
N GLU A 266 20.76 6.45 -13.62
CA GLU A 266 22.06 6.19 -14.24
C GLU A 266 22.72 7.53 -14.56
N PRO A 267 24.02 7.73 -14.28
CA PRO A 267 24.68 8.97 -14.65
C PRO A 267 24.93 9.05 -16.17
N ASP A 268 24.84 10.26 -16.73
CA ASP A 268 25.42 10.58 -18.03
C ASP A 268 26.94 10.86 -17.92
N ALA A 269 27.58 11.23 -19.02
CA ALA A 269 29.02 11.54 -19.04
C ALA A 269 29.42 12.74 -18.16
N ASN A 270 28.47 13.60 -17.81
CA ASN A 270 28.66 14.78 -16.96
C ASN A 270 28.22 14.52 -15.50
N GLY A 271 27.73 13.31 -15.19
CA GLY A 271 27.21 12.95 -13.88
C GLY A 271 25.75 13.34 -13.65
N ASN A 272 25.03 13.83 -14.66
CA ASN A 272 23.60 14.11 -14.52
C ASN A 272 22.80 12.82 -14.48
N ALA A 273 21.80 12.76 -13.60
CA ALA A 273 20.93 11.61 -13.47
C ALA A 273 19.98 11.49 -14.68
N ARG A 274 19.83 10.27 -15.21
CA ARG A 274 18.90 9.91 -16.29
C ARG A 274 18.24 8.56 -16.00
N LEU A 275 17.04 8.34 -16.55
CA LEU A 275 16.30 7.09 -16.39
C LEU A 275 16.20 6.36 -17.72
N ARG A 276 16.54 5.07 -17.75
CA ARG A 276 16.46 4.25 -18.97
C ARG A 276 15.04 4.13 -19.52
N TRP A 277 14.91 4.18 -20.84
CA TRP A 277 13.72 3.69 -21.52
C TRP A 277 13.66 2.16 -21.49
N PHE A 278 12.54 1.62 -21.01
CA PHE A 278 12.29 0.19 -21.05
C PHE A 278 11.52 -0.21 -22.32
N GLY A 279 11.97 -1.32 -22.93
CA GLY A 279 11.36 -1.98 -24.07
C GLY A 279 10.94 -3.41 -23.70
N ASP A 280 11.12 -4.39 -24.59
CA ASP A 280 10.67 -5.75 -24.30
C ASP A 280 11.61 -6.57 -23.40
N PHE A 281 12.89 -6.24 -23.41
CA PHE A 281 13.94 -6.88 -22.63
C PHE A 281 15.07 -5.87 -22.40
N ILE A 282 16.01 -6.18 -21.51
CA ILE A 282 17.15 -5.29 -21.25
C ILE A 282 18.05 -5.16 -22.47
N GLY A 283 18.32 -3.91 -22.86
CA GLY A 283 19.05 -3.58 -24.09
C GLY A 283 18.15 -3.31 -25.31
N SER A 284 16.86 -3.64 -25.26
CA SER A 284 15.90 -3.33 -26.35
C SER A 284 15.92 -1.85 -26.70
N GLN A 285 15.90 -1.52 -28.00
CA GLN A 285 15.82 -0.15 -28.53
C GLN A 285 14.37 0.37 -28.56
N ALA A 286 13.39 -0.49 -28.32
CA ALA A 286 11.99 -0.09 -28.27
C ALA A 286 11.75 0.80 -27.05
N ARG A 287 11.02 1.91 -27.26
CA ARG A 287 10.60 2.83 -26.20
C ARG A 287 9.15 2.55 -25.86
N ASN A 288 8.90 1.84 -24.77
CA ASN A 288 7.55 1.57 -24.31
C ASN A 288 7.21 2.46 -23.12
N VAL A 289 6.24 3.36 -23.30
CA VAL A 289 5.80 4.31 -22.26
C VAL A 289 5.30 3.58 -21.02
N GLY A 290 4.42 2.59 -21.18
CA GLY A 290 3.88 1.82 -20.05
C GLY A 290 4.98 1.10 -19.29
N LYS A 291 5.81 0.32 -19.99
CA LYS A 291 6.93 -0.38 -19.34
C LYS A 291 7.92 0.56 -18.66
N THR A 292 8.10 1.77 -19.19
CA THR A 292 9.00 2.77 -18.60
C THR A 292 8.43 3.40 -17.34
N LYS A 293 7.14 3.75 -17.33
CA LYS A 293 6.45 4.26 -16.14
C LYS A 293 6.48 3.21 -15.02
N ASN A 294 5.99 2.02 -15.32
CA ASN A 294 5.89 0.87 -14.42
C ASN A 294 7.28 0.43 -13.91
N GLY A 295 8.25 0.32 -14.82
CA GLY A 295 9.60 -0.16 -14.53
C GLY A 295 10.44 0.77 -13.65
N HIS A 296 10.09 2.05 -13.60
CA HIS A 296 10.64 3.02 -12.66
C HIS A 296 9.67 3.25 -11.50
N SER A 297 8.98 2.22 -11.00
CA SER A 297 8.25 2.35 -9.75
C SER A 297 9.20 2.69 -8.59
N VAL A 298 8.74 3.48 -7.62
CA VAL A 298 9.43 3.60 -6.32
C VAL A 298 9.38 2.26 -5.61
N ILE A 299 10.55 1.65 -5.38
CA ILE A 299 10.68 0.34 -4.72
C ILE A 299 11.22 0.55 -3.32
N LEU A 300 10.50 0.06 -2.32
CA LEU A 300 10.84 0.24 -0.92
C LEU A 300 11.05 -1.11 -0.24
N ARG A 301 12.08 -1.21 0.61
CA ARG A 301 12.26 -2.31 1.55
C ARG A 301 12.13 -1.80 2.98
N LEU A 302 11.03 -2.13 3.63
CA LEU A 302 10.82 -1.86 5.04
C LEU A 302 11.46 -2.98 5.86
N THR A 303 12.22 -2.61 6.89
CA THR A 303 12.87 -3.53 7.83
C THR A 303 12.52 -3.12 9.25
N MET A 304 12.13 -4.07 10.10
CA MET A 304 11.98 -3.86 11.54
C MET A 304 12.32 -5.16 12.27
N GLY A 305 13.30 -5.12 13.17
CA GLY A 305 13.87 -6.34 13.74
C GLY A 305 14.32 -7.30 12.63
N ALA A 306 13.83 -8.54 12.67
CA ALA A 306 14.11 -9.52 11.64
C ALA A 306 13.13 -9.52 10.46
N PHE A 307 12.01 -8.78 10.57
CA PHE A 307 10.99 -8.71 9.53
C PHE A 307 11.37 -7.74 8.40
N ASN A 308 11.26 -8.22 7.16
CA ASN A 308 11.49 -7.46 5.94
C ASN A 308 10.27 -7.52 5.01
N LEU A 309 9.83 -6.37 4.50
CA LEU A 309 8.75 -6.25 3.53
C LEU A 309 9.21 -5.46 2.29
N LEU A 310 9.06 -6.05 1.11
CA LEU A 310 9.30 -5.39 -0.17
C LEU A 310 7.99 -4.87 -0.79
N PHE A 311 7.98 -3.59 -1.18
CA PHE A 311 6.94 -2.98 -1.99
C PHE A 311 7.39 -2.95 -3.46
N GLY A 312 6.93 -3.91 -4.27
CA GLY A 312 7.42 -4.12 -5.63
C GLY A 312 6.87 -3.19 -6.71
N GLY A 313 5.93 -2.28 -6.37
CA GLY A 313 5.23 -1.43 -7.34
C GLY A 313 4.73 -2.23 -8.55
N ASP A 314 4.97 -1.71 -9.74
CA ASP A 314 4.59 -2.33 -11.01
C ASP A 314 5.79 -2.72 -11.86
N LEU A 315 6.89 -3.16 -11.23
CA LEU A 315 8.02 -3.70 -11.99
C LEU A 315 7.54 -4.75 -13.00
N ASN A 316 8.10 -4.65 -14.20
CA ASN A 316 7.92 -5.58 -15.30
C ASN A 316 9.24 -6.31 -15.56
N SER A 317 9.21 -7.39 -16.33
CA SER A 317 10.39 -8.26 -16.53
C SER A 317 11.69 -7.51 -16.88
N PRO A 318 11.73 -6.52 -17.81
CA PRO A 318 12.98 -5.80 -18.08
C PRO A 318 13.43 -4.90 -16.93
N ALA A 319 12.52 -4.34 -16.14
CA ALA A 319 12.88 -3.57 -14.95
C ALA A 319 13.40 -4.48 -13.82
N GLU A 320 12.81 -5.66 -13.65
CA GLU A 320 13.28 -6.67 -12.71
C GLU A 320 14.67 -7.20 -13.09
N ASP A 321 14.88 -7.56 -14.36
CA ASP A 321 16.20 -7.93 -14.89
C ASP A 321 17.23 -6.83 -14.56
N TYR A 322 16.88 -5.56 -14.85
CA TYR A 322 17.76 -4.43 -14.53
C TYR A 322 18.12 -4.34 -13.05
N LEU A 323 17.14 -4.45 -12.14
CA LEU A 323 17.40 -4.36 -10.70
C LEU A 323 18.24 -5.55 -10.21
N VAL A 324 17.96 -6.76 -10.69
CA VAL A 324 18.75 -7.95 -10.35
C VAL A 324 20.18 -7.79 -10.84
N ARG A 325 20.40 -7.31 -12.07
CA ARG A 325 21.77 -7.02 -12.56
C ARG A 325 22.46 -5.93 -11.75
N HIS A 326 21.76 -4.84 -11.48
CA HIS A 326 22.29 -3.70 -10.73
C HIS A 326 22.75 -4.12 -9.33
N TYR A 327 21.89 -4.82 -8.58
CA TYR A 327 22.22 -5.28 -7.24
C TYR A 327 23.09 -6.53 -7.21
N GLY A 328 23.11 -7.30 -8.29
CA GLY A 328 23.99 -8.44 -8.49
C GLY A 328 25.39 -8.08 -8.97
N GLY A 329 25.60 -6.86 -9.45
CA GLY A 329 26.90 -6.37 -9.93
C GLY A 329 27.37 -6.99 -11.24
N ILE A 330 26.45 -7.42 -12.12
CA ILE A 330 26.79 -8.06 -13.41
C ILE A 330 26.47 -7.15 -14.60
N GLY A 331 27.20 -7.33 -15.70
CA GLY A 331 26.98 -6.64 -16.96
C GLY A 331 25.81 -7.20 -17.77
N ALA A 332 25.44 -6.52 -18.85
CA ALA A 332 24.30 -6.92 -19.70
C ALA A 332 24.47 -8.26 -20.44
N ASN A 333 25.71 -8.73 -20.62
CA ASN A 333 26.01 -9.95 -21.38
C ASN A 333 26.11 -11.21 -20.51
N GLU A 334 25.96 -11.07 -19.19
CA GLU A 334 26.07 -12.19 -18.25
C GLU A 334 24.70 -12.85 -17.99
N PRO A 335 24.64 -14.17 -17.72
CA PRO A 335 23.41 -14.83 -17.31
C PRO A 335 22.82 -14.21 -16.05
N LEU A 336 21.51 -13.90 -16.06
CA LEU A 336 20.84 -13.23 -14.94
C LEU A 336 20.93 -14.03 -13.63
N ALA A 337 20.88 -15.36 -13.72
CA ALA A 337 21.03 -16.27 -12.58
C ALA A 337 22.33 -16.03 -11.78
N ASN A 338 23.41 -15.55 -12.42
CA ASN A 338 24.68 -15.26 -11.73
C ASN A 338 24.55 -14.08 -10.75
N ALA A 339 23.60 -13.17 -10.98
CA ALA A 339 23.35 -12.03 -10.11
C ALA A 339 22.51 -12.37 -8.88
N VAL A 340 21.72 -13.45 -8.90
CA VAL A 340 20.68 -13.73 -7.89
C VAL A 340 21.26 -13.74 -6.47
N ALA A 341 22.35 -14.47 -6.24
CA ALA A 341 22.95 -14.59 -4.91
C ALA A 341 23.40 -13.24 -4.34
N GLN A 342 24.01 -12.39 -5.17
CA GLN A 342 24.48 -11.07 -4.75
C GLN A 342 23.31 -10.08 -4.63
N ALA A 343 22.36 -10.09 -5.57
CA ALA A 343 21.16 -9.25 -5.53
C ALA A 343 20.30 -9.55 -4.28
N LYS A 344 20.24 -10.81 -3.85
CA LYS A 344 19.54 -11.25 -2.64
C LYS A 344 20.01 -10.52 -1.37
N THR A 345 21.28 -10.14 -1.28
CA THR A 345 21.81 -9.35 -0.14
C THR A 345 21.13 -7.98 0.00
N ARG A 346 20.50 -7.50 -1.08
CA ARG A 346 19.77 -6.23 -1.13
C ARG A 346 18.26 -6.42 -1.20
N LEU A 347 17.80 -7.34 -2.04
CA LEU A 347 16.39 -7.49 -2.40
C LEU A 347 15.60 -8.44 -1.48
N SER A 348 16.28 -9.30 -0.72
CA SER A 348 15.62 -10.30 0.13
C SER A 348 14.60 -9.67 1.07
N ALA A 349 13.40 -10.25 1.09
CA ALA A 349 12.33 -9.87 2.00
C ALA A 349 11.55 -11.10 2.47
N ASP A 350 10.91 -11.01 3.63
CA ASP A 350 10.07 -12.08 4.16
C ASP A 350 8.65 -12.01 3.59
N MET A 351 8.22 -10.79 3.29
CA MET A 351 6.95 -10.53 2.63
C MET A 351 7.14 -9.62 1.42
N MET A 352 6.33 -9.82 0.39
CA MET A 352 6.37 -9.00 -0.81
C MET A 352 4.97 -8.59 -1.26
N LYS A 353 4.76 -7.30 -1.56
CA LYS A 353 3.68 -6.90 -2.45
C LYS A 353 4.08 -7.27 -3.87
N SER A 354 3.34 -8.20 -4.47
CA SER A 354 3.62 -8.72 -5.81
C SER A 354 3.58 -7.61 -6.85
N CYS A 355 4.49 -7.64 -7.83
CA CYS A 355 4.55 -6.60 -8.84
C CYS A 355 3.30 -6.58 -9.74
N HIS A 356 2.93 -5.39 -10.20
CA HIS A 356 1.98 -5.17 -11.31
C HIS A 356 0.66 -5.93 -11.13
N HIS A 357 0.06 -5.72 -9.96
CA HIS A 357 -1.20 -6.32 -9.50
C HIS A 357 -1.28 -7.85 -9.56
N GLY A 358 -0.16 -8.54 -9.73
CA GLY A 358 -0.14 -9.97 -9.99
C GLY A 358 -0.11 -10.33 -11.48
N SER A 359 0.55 -9.52 -12.30
CA SER A 359 0.91 -9.84 -13.68
C SER A 359 1.91 -10.99 -13.76
N ASN A 360 1.90 -11.69 -14.89
CA ASN A 360 2.92 -12.71 -15.20
C ASN A 360 4.17 -12.13 -15.86
N ASP A 361 4.22 -10.80 -16.05
CA ASP A 361 5.39 -10.05 -16.50
C ASP A 361 6.42 -9.90 -15.37
N VAL A 362 6.89 -11.05 -14.89
CA VAL A 362 7.85 -11.26 -13.78
C VAL A 362 8.97 -12.18 -14.25
N THR A 363 10.15 -12.03 -13.68
CA THR A 363 11.33 -12.87 -13.85
C THR A 363 11.49 -13.84 -12.68
N ASP A 364 11.92 -15.06 -12.96
CA ASP A 364 12.15 -16.06 -11.93
C ASP A 364 13.31 -15.62 -11.00
N GLU A 365 14.35 -15.02 -11.57
CA GLU A 365 15.54 -14.55 -10.87
C GLU A 365 15.22 -13.44 -9.86
N PHE A 366 14.26 -12.56 -10.17
CA PHE A 366 13.81 -11.55 -9.22
C PHE A 366 13.06 -12.18 -8.05
N LEU A 367 12.14 -13.11 -8.32
CA LEU A 367 11.44 -13.84 -7.25
C LEU A 367 12.42 -14.64 -6.37
N GLU A 368 13.47 -15.23 -6.96
CA GLU A 368 14.53 -15.94 -6.23
C GLU A 368 15.44 -14.99 -5.43
N ALA A 369 15.70 -13.78 -5.93
CA ALA A 369 16.48 -12.77 -5.22
C ALA A 369 15.71 -12.17 -4.05
N VAL A 370 14.39 -11.94 -4.19
CA VAL A 370 13.54 -11.46 -3.08
C VAL A 370 13.23 -12.60 -2.10
N HIS A 371 12.99 -13.81 -2.60
CA HIS A 371 12.66 -15.02 -1.85
C HIS A 371 11.66 -14.85 -0.68
N PRO A 372 10.43 -14.34 -0.91
CA PRO A 372 9.42 -14.12 0.14
C PRO A 372 8.81 -15.40 0.70
N PHE A 373 8.54 -15.41 2.01
CA PHE A 373 7.69 -16.40 2.68
C PHE A 373 6.19 -16.14 2.45
N ALA A 374 5.80 -14.87 2.33
CA ALA A 374 4.42 -14.47 2.07
C ALA A 374 4.31 -13.41 0.98
N TYR A 375 3.21 -13.44 0.25
CA TYR A 375 2.89 -12.51 -0.82
C TYR A 375 1.54 -11.84 -0.58
N VAL A 376 1.47 -10.55 -0.89
CA VAL A 376 0.19 -9.85 -1.12
C VAL A 376 0.10 -9.43 -2.57
N VAL A 377 -0.93 -9.89 -3.24
CA VAL A 377 -1.36 -9.43 -4.56
C VAL A 377 -2.45 -8.38 -4.34
N SER A 378 -2.15 -7.13 -4.71
CA SER A 378 -3.15 -6.07 -4.78
C SER A 378 -3.78 -6.10 -6.17
N SER A 379 -4.93 -6.74 -6.29
CA SER A 379 -5.71 -6.80 -7.54
C SER A 379 -7.14 -6.33 -7.30
N GLY A 380 -7.88 -6.11 -8.40
CA GLY A 380 -9.32 -5.87 -8.38
C GLY A 380 -9.95 -6.12 -9.75
N ASP A 381 -11.28 -6.31 -9.74
CA ASP A 381 -12.05 -6.66 -10.93
C ASP A 381 -11.97 -5.60 -12.05
N GLU A 382 -11.29 -5.93 -13.16
CA GLU A 382 -11.44 -5.25 -14.45
C GLU A 382 -11.44 -6.29 -15.59
N GLU A 383 -12.47 -6.27 -16.45
CA GLU A 383 -12.68 -7.32 -17.47
C GLU A 383 -11.53 -7.46 -18.48
N SER A 384 -10.73 -6.41 -18.69
CA SER A 384 -9.58 -6.42 -19.62
C SER A 384 -8.27 -6.90 -18.98
N HIS A 385 -8.18 -6.98 -17.65
CA HIS A 385 -6.96 -7.26 -16.89
C HIS A 385 -7.22 -8.25 -15.75
N ALA A 386 -7.49 -9.51 -16.10
CA ALA A 386 -7.67 -10.56 -15.10
C ALA A 386 -6.36 -10.85 -14.35
N HIS A 387 -6.24 -10.36 -13.12
CA HIS A 387 -5.15 -10.61 -12.18
C HIS A 387 -5.70 -11.11 -10.83
N PRO A 388 -4.92 -11.87 -10.03
CA PRO A 388 -3.61 -12.44 -10.37
C PRO A 388 -3.68 -13.44 -11.52
N ARG A 389 -2.60 -13.53 -12.30
CA ARG A 389 -2.48 -14.51 -13.37
C ARG A 389 -2.21 -15.91 -12.81
N PRO A 390 -2.83 -16.99 -13.33
CA PRO A 390 -2.61 -18.34 -12.80
C PRO A 390 -1.16 -18.82 -12.87
N ASP A 391 -0.42 -18.46 -13.92
CA ASP A 391 0.99 -18.79 -14.09
C ASP A 391 1.88 -18.03 -13.09
N LEU A 392 1.55 -16.77 -12.76
CA LEU A 392 2.19 -16.08 -11.65
C LEU A 392 1.98 -16.84 -10.34
N LEU A 393 0.74 -17.23 -10.00
CA LEU A 393 0.47 -17.95 -8.75
C LEU A 393 1.32 -19.22 -8.61
N GLY A 394 1.50 -19.96 -9.71
CA GLY A 394 2.41 -21.11 -9.76
C GLY A 394 3.88 -20.74 -9.53
N ARG A 395 4.34 -19.61 -10.10
CA ARG A 395 5.70 -19.10 -9.85
C ARG A 395 5.90 -18.64 -8.41
N LEU A 396 4.94 -17.94 -7.81
CA LEU A 396 5.01 -17.52 -6.41
C LEU A 396 5.12 -18.72 -5.48
N GLY A 397 4.33 -19.78 -5.72
CA GLY A 397 4.43 -21.03 -4.96
C GLY A 397 5.77 -21.74 -5.14
N LYS A 398 6.33 -21.74 -6.36
CA LYS A 398 7.58 -22.44 -6.68
C LYS A 398 8.85 -21.69 -6.26
N LYS A 399 8.82 -20.35 -6.25
CA LYS A 399 9.99 -19.47 -6.03
C LYS A 399 9.96 -18.76 -4.67
N GLY A 400 8.86 -18.87 -3.93
CA GLY A 400 8.78 -18.39 -2.56
C GLY A 400 9.57 -19.25 -1.58
N ARG A 401 9.78 -18.70 -0.40
CA ARG A 401 10.42 -19.36 0.74
C ARG A 401 9.39 -20.27 1.40
N SER A 402 9.77 -21.53 1.64
CA SER A 402 8.94 -22.67 2.10
C SER A 402 8.24 -23.46 1.01
N GLU A 403 7.81 -24.69 1.35
CA GLU A 403 7.05 -25.59 0.48
C GLU A 403 5.65 -25.04 0.10
N ALA A 404 5.10 -24.13 0.91
CA ALA A 404 3.77 -23.56 0.70
C ALA A 404 3.72 -22.08 1.14
N PRO A 405 4.32 -21.17 0.35
CA PRO A 405 4.29 -19.73 0.64
C PRO A 405 2.85 -19.22 0.76
N LEU A 406 2.59 -18.33 1.72
CA LEU A 406 1.26 -17.76 1.90
C LEU A 406 0.98 -16.73 0.80
N ILE A 407 -0.05 -16.95 -0.03
CA ILE A 407 -0.46 -16.02 -1.08
C ILE A 407 -1.80 -15.39 -0.71
N LEU A 408 -1.80 -14.06 -0.56
CA LEU A 408 -2.98 -13.27 -0.18
C LEU A 408 -3.36 -12.38 -1.36
N CYS A 409 -4.65 -12.27 -1.65
CA CYS A 409 -5.14 -11.42 -2.72
C CYS A 409 -6.26 -10.52 -2.19
N THR A 410 -6.12 -9.20 -2.32
CA THR A 410 -7.08 -8.21 -1.81
C THR A 410 -8.49 -8.44 -2.36
N GLU A 411 -8.59 -8.82 -3.63
CA GLU A 411 -9.84 -9.10 -4.32
C GLU A 411 -10.48 -10.42 -3.90
N ILE A 412 -9.72 -11.52 -3.84
CA ILE A 412 -10.24 -12.83 -3.40
C ILE A 412 -10.72 -12.75 -1.94
N LEU A 413 -10.05 -11.95 -1.12
CA LEU A 413 -10.38 -11.72 0.28
C LEU A 413 -11.50 -10.67 0.47
N ARG A 414 -12.09 -10.16 -0.62
CA ARG A 414 -13.21 -9.22 -0.57
C ARG A 414 -14.52 -9.96 -0.25
N SER A 415 -14.93 -9.90 1.01
CA SER A 415 -16.24 -10.43 1.40
C SER A 415 -17.41 -9.55 0.89
N THR A 416 -18.12 -9.93 -0.17
CA THR A 416 -19.33 -9.17 -0.58
C THR A 416 -20.61 -9.91 -0.21
N ARG A 417 -21.52 -9.26 0.54
CA ARG A 417 -22.84 -9.81 0.88
C ARG A 417 -23.64 -10.12 -0.40
N GLU A 418 -23.90 -11.40 -0.65
CA GLU A 418 -24.69 -11.88 -1.79
C GLU A 418 -26.15 -11.38 -1.76
N LYS A 419 -26.81 -11.37 -0.59
CA LYS A 419 -28.21 -10.88 -0.46
C LYS A 419 -28.39 -9.40 -0.77
N GLY A 420 -27.38 -8.57 -0.50
CA GLY A 420 -27.40 -7.15 -0.87
C GLY A 420 -27.24 -6.96 -2.37
N ARG A 421 -26.38 -7.78 -3.00
CA ARG A 421 -26.19 -7.84 -4.44
C ARG A 421 -27.49 -8.15 -5.17
N GLU A 422 -28.26 -9.16 -4.76
CA GLU A 422 -29.53 -9.48 -5.44
C GLU A 422 -30.54 -8.33 -5.46
N GLU A 423 -30.75 -7.64 -4.33
CA GLU A 423 -31.68 -6.50 -4.29
C GLU A 423 -31.19 -5.33 -5.14
N ASP A 424 -29.88 -5.09 -5.15
CA ASP A 424 -29.23 -4.07 -5.96
C ASP A 424 -29.31 -4.40 -7.46
N PHE A 425 -29.09 -5.65 -7.84
CA PHE A 425 -29.26 -6.14 -9.21
C PHE A 425 -30.72 -6.07 -9.66
N ARG A 426 -31.69 -6.40 -8.78
CA ARG A 426 -33.12 -6.21 -9.08
C ARG A 426 -33.45 -4.73 -9.31
N LYS A 427 -32.89 -3.81 -8.51
CA LYS A 427 -33.06 -2.37 -8.71
C LYS A 427 -32.38 -1.87 -9.99
N LEU A 428 -31.18 -2.36 -10.30
CA LEU A 428 -30.47 -2.05 -11.53
C LEU A 428 -31.23 -2.52 -12.77
N ARG A 429 -31.76 -3.75 -12.73
CA ARG A 429 -32.57 -4.33 -13.81
C ARG A 429 -33.80 -3.47 -14.08
N LYS A 430 -34.57 -3.15 -13.04
CA LYS A 430 -35.73 -2.25 -13.18
C LYS A 430 -35.37 -0.89 -13.77
N LEU A 431 -34.24 -0.32 -13.36
CA LEU A 431 -33.77 0.97 -13.89
C LEU A 431 -33.35 0.86 -15.36
N ASN A 432 -32.73 -0.26 -15.77
CA ASN A 432 -32.40 -0.51 -17.18
C ASN A 432 -33.67 -0.76 -18.00
N ASP A 433 -34.62 -1.56 -17.49
CA ASP A 433 -35.91 -1.79 -18.16
C ASP A 433 -36.61 -0.46 -18.45
N THR A 434 -36.62 0.49 -17.51
CA THR A 434 -37.16 1.86 -17.74
C THR A 434 -36.35 2.68 -18.76
N ILE A 435 -35.03 2.49 -18.83
CA ILE A 435 -34.17 3.21 -19.78
C ILE A 435 -34.38 2.69 -21.20
N ASP A 436 -34.57 1.38 -21.34
CA ASP A 436 -34.66 0.68 -22.62
C ASP A 436 -36.11 0.61 -23.15
N ASP A 437 -37.11 0.91 -22.31
CA ASP A 437 -38.53 0.97 -22.70
C ASP A 437 -38.78 2.09 -23.73
N PRO A 438 -39.23 1.76 -24.96
CA PRO A 438 -39.52 2.75 -26.00
C PRO A 438 -40.72 3.64 -25.68
N THR A 439 -41.58 3.23 -24.74
CA THR A 439 -42.80 3.96 -24.34
C THR A 439 -42.58 4.91 -23.15
N ALA A 440 -41.44 4.81 -22.46
CA ALA A 440 -41.09 5.69 -21.35
C ALA A 440 -40.68 7.09 -21.84
N SER A 441 -41.08 8.12 -21.07
CA SER A 441 -40.77 9.52 -21.39
C SER A 441 -39.26 9.82 -21.29
N ASP A 442 -38.80 10.86 -22.00
CA ASP A 442 -37.39 11.28 -21.93
C ASP A 442 -36.96 11.72 -20.52
N ASP A 443 -37.88 12.33 -19.76
CA ASP A 443 -37.64 12.73 -18.38
C ASP A 443 -37.51 11.52 -17.44
N ASP A 444 -38.35 10.51 -17.61
CA ASP A 444 -38.25 9.25 -16.84
C ASP A 444 -36.94 8.51 -17.13
N LYS A 445 -36.53 8.45 -18.40
CA LYS A 445 -35.24 7.86 -18.82
C LYS A 445 -34.06 8.62 -18.23
N LYS A 446 -34.13 9.95 -18.21
CA LYS A 446 -33.09 10.82 -17.62
C LYS A 446 -33.00 10.62 -16.11
N GLU A 447 -34.13 10.54 -15.42
CA GLU A 447 -34.18 10.27 -13.98
C GLU A 447 -33.68 8.85 -13.67
N ALA A 448 -34.09 7.84 -14.44
CA ALA A 448 -33.63 6.46 -14.30
C ALA A 448 -32.11 6.33 -14.49
N LYS A 449 -31.52 7.01 -15.49
CA LYS A 449 -30.05 7.09 -15.68
C LYS A 449 -29.36 7.71 -14.46
N ALA A 450 -29.93 8.77 -13.88
CA ALA A 450 -29.38 9.43 -12.69
C ALA A 450 -29.47 8.52 -11.44
N LYS A 451 -30.62 7.86 -11.23
CA LYS A 451 -30.84 6.88 -10.15
C LYS A 451 -29.92 5.66 -10.31
N ARG A 452 -29.73 5.16 -11.52
CA ARG A 452 -28.80 4.07 -11.87
C ARG A 452 -27.37 4.46 -11.49
N LYS A 453 -26.92 5.64 -11.90
CA LYS A 453 -25.60 6.16 -11.55
C LYS A 453 -25.42 6.25 -10.03
N ARG A 454 -26.39 6.81 -9.29
CA ARG A 454 -26.34 6.89 -7.82
C ARG A 454 -26.33 5.53 -7.14
N LEU A 455 -27.10 4.56 -7.66
CA LEU A 455 -27.15 3.21 -7.14
C LEU A 455 -25.83 2.48 -7.40
N ILE A 456 -25.24 2.60 -8.59
CA ILE A 456 -23.89 2.11 -8.90
C ILE A 456 -22.87 2.74 -7.96
N ASP A 457 -22.90 4.06 -7.77
CA ASP A 457 -22.01 4.77 -6.85
C ASP A 457 -22.22 4.31 -5.38
N PHE A 458 -23.45 3.97 -5.01
CA PHE A 458 -23.79 3.47 -3.67
C PHE A 458 -23.36 2.02 -3.45
N ILE A 459 -23.47 1.16 -4.47
CA ILE A 459 -22.92 -0.20 -4.48
C ILE A 459 -21.40 -0.11 -4.34
N LYS A 460 -20.76 0.72 -5.18
CA LYS A 460 -19.33 1.02 -5.11
C LYS A 460 -18.93 1.48 -3.72
N LYS A 461 -19.64 2.45 -3.11
CA LYS A 461 -19.38 2.95 -1.74
C LYS A 461 -19.59 1.92 -0.63
N ARG A 462 -20.56 1.00 -0.76
CA ARG A 462 -20.82 -0.05 0.24
C ARG A 462 -19.66 -1.04 0.36
N ASN A 463 -18.87 -1.21 -0.70
CA ASN A 463 -17.68 -2.06 -0.70
C ASN A 463 -16.48 -1.45 0.03
N VAL A 464 -16.53 -0.18 0.43
CA VAL A 464 -15.33 0.58 0.83
C VAL A 464 -15.11 0.67 2.34
N GLY A 465 -16.16 0.44 3.15
CA GLY A 465 -16.08 0.61 4.60
C GLY A 465 -15.50 -0.60 5.35
N VAL A 466 -15.42 -1.73 4.65
CA VAL A 466 -15.11 -3.10 5.08
C VAL A 466 -14.98 -3.84 3.74
N TYR A 467 -13.99 -4.72 3.55
CA TYR A 467 -13.81 -5.73 2.48
C TYR A 467 -12.53 -5.56 1.66
N GLY A 468 -11.69 -6.61 1.66
CA GLY A 468 -10.45 -6.70 0.87
C GLY A 468 -9.20 -6.07 1.49
N SER A 469 -9.15 -5.86 2.81
CA SER A 469 -7.92 -5.39 3.46
C SER A 469 -7.11 -6.55 4.03
N VAL A 470 -5.84 -6.65 3.65
CA VAL A 470 -4.86 -7.49 4.33
C VAL A 470 -4.06 -6.60 5.27
N THR A 471 -4.14 -6.89 6.57
CA THR A 471 -3.39 -6.16 7.60
C THR A 471 -2.23 -7.03 8.09
N VAL A 472 -1.01 -6.51 8.00
CA VAL A 472 0.19 -7.09 8.57
C VAL A 472 0.56 -6.29 9.81
N ARG A 473 0.84 -6.97 10.92
CA ARG A 473 1.34 -6.34 12.14
C ARG A 473 2.54 -7.09 12.66
N THR A 474 3.55 -6.37 13.10
CA THR A 474 4.77 -7.00 13.60
C THR A 474 5.46 -6.14 14.65
N ASP A 475 6.17 -6.81 15.57
CA ASP A 475 7.15 -6.24 16.51
C ASP A 475 8.60 -6.56 16.07
N GLY A 476 8.77 -7.16 14.90
CA GLY A 476 10.05 -7.55 14.30
C GLY A 476 10.42 -9.01 14.53
N ASP A 477 9.90 -9.63 15.60
CA ASP A 477 10.14 -11.04 15.95
C ASP A 477 8.90 -11.91 15.67
N PHE A 478 7.72 -11.32 15.77
CA PHE A 478 6.44 -11.94 15.46
C PHE A 478 5.68 -11.14 14.40
N MET A 479 4.99 -11.85 13.52
CA MET A 479 4.12 -11.25 12.50
C MET A 479 2.70 -11.83 12.60
N GLU A 480 1.70 -10.96 12.69
CA GLU A 480 0.29 -11.29 12.48
C GLU A 480 -0.15 -10.80 11.11
N ILE A 481 -0.66 -11.70 10.27
CA ILE A 481 -1.39 -11.35 9.06
C ILE A 481 -2.88 -11.59 9.32
N SER A 482 -3.71 -10.58 9.08
CA SER A 482 -5.16 -10.69 9.30
C SER A 482 -6.02 -10.06 8.20
N PHE A 483 -7.15 -10.69 7.94
CA PHE A 483 -8.20 -10.20 7.06
C PHE A 483 -9.57 -10.67 7.56
N MET A 484 -10.64 -10.08 7.04
CA MET A 484 -11.97 -10.29 7.58
C MET A 484 -12.61 -11.56 7.02
N LEU A 485 -13.20 -12.37 7.89
CA LEU A 485 -13.93 -13.58 7.50
C LEU A 485 -15.28 -13.24 6.86
N GLU A 486 -15.70 -14.05 5.90
CA GLU A 486 -17.00 -13.93 5.23
C GLU A 486 -18.21 -14.38 6.09
N LYS A 487 -18.01 -14.70 7.37
CA LYS A 487 -19.06 -15.33 8.18
C LYS A 487 -20.15 -14.32 8.63
N PRO A 488 -21.45 -14.62 8.39
CA PRO A 488 -22.55 -13.67 8.62
C PRO A 488 -22.90 -13.46 10.11
N ARG A 489 -22.47 -14.33 11.03
CA ARG A 489 -22.71 -14.22 12.48
C ARG A 489 -21.56 -14.84 13.28
N GLY A 490 -21.08 -14.13 14.28
CA GLY A 490 -20.05 -14.57 15.21
C GLY A 490 -19.35 -13.40 15.88
N ALA A 491 -18.79 -13.64 17.07
CA ALA A 491 -17.98 -12.65 17.77
C ALA A 491 -16.57 -12.52 17.15
N GLN A 492 -16.07 -13.61 16.54
CA GLN A 492 -14.82 -13.67 15.79
C GLN A 492 -15.06 -13.24 14.34
N ARG A 493 -14.39 -12.16 13.92
CA ARG A 493 -14.59 -11.53 12.60
C ARG A 493 -13.38 -11.61 11.70
N TRP A 494 -12.26 -12.12 12.21
CA TRP A 494 -10.96 -12.06 11.56
C TRP A 494 -10.38 -13.46 11.39
N GLN A 495 -9.84 -13.73 10.21
CA GLN A 495 -8.85 -14.77 9.99
C GLN A 495 -7.50 -14.16 10.35
N ARG A 496 -6.68 -14.92 11.07
CA ARG A 496 -5.37 -14.51 11.53
C ARG A 496 -4.40 -15.63 11.26
N TYR A 497 -3.20 -15.27 10.85
CA TYR A 497 -2.05 -16.14 10.80
C TYR A 497 -0.97 -15.50 11.66
N GLY A 498 -0.53 -16.21 12.71
CA GLY A 498 0.61 -15.80 13.52
C GLY A 498 1.87 -16.54 13.09
N PHE A 499 2.97 -15.81 12.90
CA PHE A 499 4.26 -16.37 12.53
C PHE A 499 5.36 -15.85 13.46
N GLN A 500 6.35 -16.69 13.72
CA GLN A 500 7.58 -16.37 14.45
C GLN A 500 8.78 -16.96 13.71
N GLN A 501 9.98 -16.44 13.95
CA GLN A 501 11.19 -17.05 13.41
C GLN A 501 11.64 -18.26 14.23
N ASP A 502 12.07 -19.31 13.54
CA ASP A 502 12.75 -20.46 14.15
C ASP A 502 14.25 -20.18 14.39
N SER A 503 15.00 -21.19 14.86
CA SER A 503 16.44 -21.06 15.10
C SER A 503 17.29 -20.85 13.84
N HIS A 504 16.71 -21.05 12.66
CA HIS A 504 17.35 -20.85 11.35
C HIS A 504 16.98 -19.50 10.73
N GLY A 505 16.11 -18.71 11.38
CA GLY A 505 15.63 -17.43 10.89
C GLY A 505 14.49 -17.55 9.87
N ASP A 506 13.90 -18.73 9.73
CA ASP A 506 12.75 -18.95 8.85
C ASP A 506 11.43 -18.69 9.59
N TRP A 507 10.47 -18.10 8.89
CA TRP A 507 9.14 -17.85 9.44
C TRP A 507 8.33 -19.14 9.48
N VAL A 508 7.85 -19.50 10.67
CA VAL A 508 7.02 -20.68 10.92
C VAL A 508 5.75 -20.29 11.65
N SER A 509 4.69 -21.10 11.53
CA SER A 509 3.44 -20.88 12.26
C SER A 509 3.71 -20.84 13.76
N ALA A 510 3.24 -19.78 14.41
CA ALA A 510 3.26 -19.65 15.87
C ALA A 510 2.03 -20.32 16.52
N ASP A 511 0.96 -20.53 15.75
CA ASP A 511 -0.22 -21.26 16.20
C ASP A 511 0.09 -22.77 16.07
N GLY A 512 0.22 -23.44 17.22
CA GLY A 512 0.76 -24.81 17.37
C GLY A 512 -0.05 -25.97 16.76
N ASP A 513 -0.85 -25.73 15.73
CA ASP A 513 -1.48 -26.77 14.91
C ASP A 513 -1.32 -26.40 13.42
N GLY A 514 -0.71 -27.31 12.66
CA GLY A 514 -0.49 -27.21 11.22
C GLY A 514 -1.78 -27.15 10.42
N GLY A 515 -2.41 -26.00 10.38
CA GLY A 515 -3.48 -25.65 9.44
C GLY A 515 -2.92 -24.92 8.23
N HIS A 516 -2.14 -25.64 7.42
CA HIS A 516 -1.96 -25.29 6.01
C HIS A 516 -3.19 -25.72 5.21
#